data_AF-A0A2L2XC24-F1
#
_entry.id   AF-A0A2L2XC24-F1
#
_cell.length_a   1.000
_cell.length_b   1.000
_cell.length_c   1.000
_cell.angle_alpha   90.00
_cell.angle_beta   90.00
_cell.angle_gamma   90.00
#
_symmetry.space_group_name_H-M   'P 1'
#
loop_
_entity.id
_entity.type
_entity.pdbx_description
1 polymer ?
#
loop_
_entity_poly.entity_id
_entity_poly.type
_entity_poly.pdbx_seq_one_letter_code
_entity_poly.pdbx_strand_id
1 'polypeptide(L)'
;MIKIDRNKLKKIPKMCILEEGKLCDNCCECFVCDLDPTKTCDNCAKCIELADYNSISIDDILLHEEVIIRFSKNGKHGTHKKNGRS
;
A
#
# COMPACT_ATOMS: atom_id res chain seq x y z
N MET A 1 -18.95 -10.62 -13.92
CA MET A 1 -17.88 -10.10 -14.80
C MET A 1 -18.32 -8.76 -15.38
N ILE A 2 -17.68 -7.67 -15.00
CA ILE A 2 -18.01 -6.33 -15.54
C ILE A 2 -17.42 -6.23 -16.95
N LYS A 3 -18.27 -5.91 -17.94
CA LYS A 3 -17.83 -5.67 -19.33
C LYS A 3 -17.38 -4.21 -19.45
N ILE A 4 -16.08 -3.98 -19.54
CA ILE A 4 -15.50 -2.64 -19.72
C ILE A 4 -15.44 -2.33 -21.22
N ASP A 5 -16.13 -1.27 -21.64
CA ASP A 5 -16.05 -0.75 -23.01
C ASP A 5 -14.82 0.15 -23.17
N ARG A 6 -13.80 -0.37 -23.86
CA ARG A 6 -12.53 0.35 -24.13
C ARG A 6 -12.72 1.57 -25.05
N ASN A 7 -13.77 1.61 -25.87
CA ASN A 7 -14.05 2.75 -26.73
C ASN A 7 -14.57 3.95 -25.93
N LYS A 8 -15.24 3.68 -24.81
CA LYS A 8 -15.68 4.72 -23.88
C LYS A 8 -14.50 5.33 -23.11
N LEU A 9 -13.52 4.51 -22.72
CA LEU A 9 -12.28 4.96 -22.05
C LEU A 9 -11.41 5.88 -22.94
N LYS A 10 -11.38 5.65 -24.26
CA LYS A 10 -10.61 6.47 -25.20
C LYS A 10 -11.05 7.94 -25.28
N LYS A 11 -12.27 8.27 -24.84
CA LYS A 11 -12.83 9.62 -24.95
C LYS A 11 -12.55 10.50 -23.73
N ILE A 12 -12.07 9.92 -22.63
CA ILE A 12 -11.80 10.67 -21.41
C ILE A 12 -10.38 11.25 -21.51
N PRO A 13 -10.22 12.58 -21.39
CA PRO A 13 -8.89 13.18 -21.39
C PRO A 13 -8.09 12.68 -20.19
N LYS A 14 -6.81 12.36 -20.42
CA LYS A 14 -5.91 12.00 -19.32
C LYS A 14 -5.45 13.27 -18.62
N MET A 15 -5.57 13.29 -17.30
CA MET A 15 -5.05 14.36 -16.45
C MET A 15 -3.60 14.07 -16.04
N CYS A 16 -2.84 15.12 -15.74
CA CYS A 16 -1.52 15.01 -15.15
C CYS A 16 -1.65 14.44 -13.72
N ILE A 17 -0.73 13.55 -13.34
CA ILE A 17 -0.68 13.01 -11.98
C ILE A 17 0.12 13.89 -11.01
N LEU A 18 1.05 14.69 -11.53
CA LEU A 18 1.90 15.57 -10.73
C LEU A 18 1.28 16.96 -10.50
N GLU A 19 0.45 17.42 -11.44
CA GLU A 19 -0.14 18.75 -11.41
C GLU A 19 -1.67 18.68 -11.50
N GLU A 20 -2.34 19.06 -10.41
CA GLU A 20 -3.79 19.09 -10.34
C GLU A 20 -4.37 20.05 -11.41
N GLY A 21 -5.44 19.61 -12.08
CA GLY A 21 -6.12 20.41 -13.10
C GLY A 21 -5.40 20.52 -14.46
N LYS A 22 -4.17 20.01 -14.61
CA LYS A 22 -3.43 20.02 -15.87
C LYS A 22 -3.79 18.81 -16.75
N LEU A 23 -3.98 19.03 -18.05
CA LEU A 23 -4.10 17.96 -19.04
C LEU A 23 -2.73 17.31 -19.30
N CYS A 24 -2.69 15.99 -19.44
CA CYS A 24 -1.46 15.30 -19.78
C CYS A 24 -1.06 15.61 -21.23
N ASP A 25 0.10 16.25 -21.39
CA ASP A 25 0.74 16.61 -22.66
C ASP A 25 1.82 15.60 -23.09
N ASN A 26 2.01 14.53 -22.33
CA ASN A 26 3.08 13.54 -22.47
C ASN A 26 4.49 14.11 -22.25
N CYS A 27 4.67 15.03 -21.28
CA CYS A 27 5.99 15.54 -20.87
C CYS A 27 6.96 14.47 -20.32
N CYS A 28 6.44 13.32 -19.88
CA CYS A 28 7.19 12.20 -19.29
C CYS A 28 7.93 12.51 -17.97
N GLU A 29 7.67 13.65 -17.33
CA GLU A 29 8.27 14.00 -16.02
C GLU A 29 7.90 13.01 -14.92
N CYS A 30 6.67 12.49 -14.93
CA CYS A 30 6.22 11.47 -13.97
C CYS A 30 6.95 10.12 -14.06
N PHE A 31 7.81 9.93 -15.08
CA PHE A 31 8.69 8.77 -15.19
C PHE A 31 10.10 9.03 -14.64
N VAL A 32 10.41 10.24 -14.18
CA VAL A 32 11.71 10.58 -13.60
C VAL A 32 11.63 10.39 -12.09
N CYS A 33 12.69 9.85 -11.48
CA CYS A 33 12.75 9.71 -10.03
C CYS A 33 12.99 11.07 -9.37
N ASP A 34 12.12 11.45 -8.43
CA ASP A 34 12.25 12.71 -7.68
C ASP A 34 13.55 12.81 -6.87
N LEU A 35 14.10 11.66 -6.44
CA LEU A 35 15.34 11.60 -5.67
C LEU A 35 16.59 11.61 -6.57
N ASP A 36 16.50 11.06 -7.78
CA ASP A 36 17.62 10.95 -8.71
C ASP A 36 17.14 11.19 -10.16
N PRO A 37 17.34 12.40 -10.71
CA PRO A 37 16.92 12.76 -12.05
C PRO A 37 17.53 11.90 -13.17
N THR A 38 18.59 11.12 -12.87
CA THR A 38 19.20 10.22 -13.85
C THR A 38 18.48 8.87 -13.97
N LYS A 39 17.50 8.58 -13.09
CA LYS A 39 16.81 7.29 -13.01
C LYS A 39 15.36 7.40 -13.44
N THR A 40 14.87 6.35 -14.08
CA THR A 40 13.43 6.13 -14.24
C THR A 40 12.81 5.77 -12.90
N CYS A 41 11.69 6.41 -12.57
CA CYS A 41 10.90 6.07 -11.39
C CYS A 41 10.30 4.66 -11.56
N ASP A 42 10.66 3.77 -10.65
CA ASP A 42 10.14 2.40 -10.53
C ASP A 42 9.11 2.27 -9.40
N ASN A 43 8.63 3.41 -8.87
CA ASN A 43 7.73 3.50 -7.73
C ASN A 43 8.28 2.83 -6.45
N CYS A 44 9.61 2.85 -6.23
CA CYS A 44 10.23 2.29 -5.02
C CYS A 44 9.95 3.06 -3.72
N ALA A 45 9.25 4.21 -3.79
CA ALA A 45 8.85 5.05 -2.66
C ALA A 45 9.99 5.60 -1.77
N LYS A 46 11.26 5.52 -2.21
CA LYS A 46 12.41 6.06 -1.45
C LYS A 46 12.44 7.60 -1.38
N CYS A 47 11.81 8.27 -2.34
CA CYS A 47 11.64 9.73 -2.34
C CYS A 47 10.57 10.22 -1.36
N ILE A 48 9.72 9.30 -0.90
CA ILE A 48 8.75 9.58 0.16
C ILE A 48 9.50 9.30 1.46
N GLU A 49 9.89 10.36 2.17
CA GLU A 49 10.34 10.19 3.54
C GLU A 49 9.24 9.40 4.27
N LEU A 50 9.63 8.35 5.01
CA LEU A 50 8.72 7.68 5.94
C LEU A 50 8.28 8.75 6.93
N ALA A 51 7.20 9.47 6.62
CA ALA A 51 6.48 10.23 7.61
C ALA A 51 6.17 9.25 8.74
N ASP A 52 6.30 9.70 9.99
CA ASP A 52 5.79 8.96 11.14
C ASP A 52 4.29 8.74 10.93
N TYR A 53 3.92 7.67 10.23
CA TYR A 53 2.54 7.32 10.02
C TYR A 53 2.03 6.86 11.37
N ASN A 54 0.97 7.49 11.84
CA ASN A 54 0.23 6.98 12.98
C ASN A 54 -0.36 5.63 12.58
N SER A 55 0.27 4.55 13.02
CA SER A 55 -0.25 3.20 12.84
C SER A 55 -1.27 2.89 13.93
N ILE A 56 -2.43 2.36 13.54
CA ILE A 56 -3.38 1.75 14.47
C ILE A 56 -3.21 0.23 14.33
N SER A 57 -2.72 -0.42 15.37
CA SER A 57 -2.66 -1.88 15.45
C SER A 57 -4.06 -2.43 15.69
N ILE A 58 -4.45 -3.45 14.93
CA ILE A 58 -5.69 -4.20 15.13
C ILE A 58 -5.31 -5.53 15.76
N ASP A 59 -5.77 -5.76 17.00
CA ASP A 59 -5.50 -7.02 17.71
C ASP A 59 -6.36 -8.17 17.17
N ASP A 60 -7.65 -7.91 16.90
CA ASP A 60 -8.61 -8.90 16.43
C ASP A 60 -9.69 -8.27 15.51
N ILE A 61 -10.23 -9.08 14.59
CA ILE A 61 -11.35 -8.70 13.72
C ILE A 61 -12.60 -9.45 14.21
N LEU A 62 -13.56 -8.71 14.77
CA LEU A 62 -14.84 -9.28 15.18
C LEU A 62 -15.78 -9.37 13.97
N LEU A 63 -16.06 -10.58 13.52
CA LEU A 63 -17.09 -10.83 12.51
C LEU A 63 -18.41 -11.11 13.21
N HIS A 64 -19.45 -10.34 12.88
CA HIS A 64 -20.81 -10.68 13.31
C HIS A 64 -21.33 -11.75 12.37
N GLU A 65 -21.62 -12.92 12.95
CA GLU A 65 -21.99 -14.19 12.32
C GLU A 65 -20.80 -15.11 11.97
N GLU A 66 -20.78 -16.27 12.63
CA GLU A 66 -19.61 -17.12 12.85
C GLU A 66 -19.13 -17.84 11.57
N VAL A 67 -18.00 -17.42 11.03
CA VAL A 67 -17.09 -18.33 10.32
C VAL A 67 -15.71 -18.19 10.95
N ILE A 68 -15.41 -19.05 11.92
CA ILE A 68 -14.08 -19.11 12.54
C ILE A 68 -13.08 -19.66 11.51
N ILE A 69 -12.35 -18.78 10.83
CA ILE A 69 -11.17 -19.18 10.05
C ILE A 69 -10.01 -19.39 11.03
N ARG A 70 -9.76 -20.65 11.38
CA ARG A 70 -8.60 -21.03 12.21
C ARG A 70 -7.32 -20.87 11.39
N PHE A 71 -6.65 -19.74 11.52
CA PHE A 71 -5.24 -19.64 11.13
C PHE A 71 -4.39 -20.34 12.18
N SER A 72 -4.00 -21.59 11.91
CA SER A 72 -3.11 -22.38 12.77
C SER A 72 -1.82 -21.61 13.04
N LYS A 73 -1.63 -21.19 14.30
CA LYS A 73 -0.35 -20.69 14.81
C LYS A 73 0.68 -21.81 14.78
N ASN A 74 1.70 -21.68 13.94
CA ASN A 74 2.95 -22.42 14.08
C ASN A 74 4.09 -21.44 14.33
N GLY A 75 4.58 -21.43 15.58
CA GLY A 75 5.76 -20.70 16.01
C GLY A 75 6.09 -21.01 17.45
N LYS A 76 6.87 -22.09 17.66
CA LYS A 76 7.41 -22.52 18.96
C LYS A 76 8.62 -21.66 19.33
N HIS A 77 8.67 -21.17 20.56
CA HIS A 77 9.86 -20.94 21.39
C HIS A 77 9.35 -20.33 22.71
N GLY A 78 9.72 -20.71 23.92
CA GLY A 78 10.69 -21.65 24.48
C GLY A 78 10.64 -21.37 25.99
N THR A 79 10.69 -22.42 26.80
CA THR A 79 10.46 -22.41 28.25
C THR A 79 11.52 -21.62 29.03
N HIS A 80 11.12 -20.86 30.07
CA HIS A 80 11.89 -20.80 31.32
C HIS A 80 10.99 -20.49 32.52
N LYS A 81 10.84 -21.50 33.38
CA LYS A 81 10.23 -21.47 34.70
C LYS A 81 11.26 -20.95 35.72
N LYS A 82 10.89 -19.96 36.54
CA LYS A 82 11.45 -19.78 37.89
C LYS A 82 10.33 -19.37 38.85
N ASN A 83 10.21 -20.17 39.91
CA ASN A 83 9.22 -20.05 40.97
C ASN A 83 9.66 -19.00 42.01
N GLY A 84 8.71 -18.44 42.76
CA GLY A 84 8.81 -18.41 44.22
C GLY A 84 9.01 -17.06 44.92
N ARG A 85 7.94 -16.67 45.64
CA ARG A 85 7.85 -16.16 47.03
C ARG A 85 8.60 -14.89 47.44
N SER A 86 7.82 -13.94 47.97
CA SER A 86 8.09 -13.33 49.28
C SER A 86 6.94 -13.70 50.22
#